data_AF-A0A920CIZ2-F1
#
_entry.id   AF-A0A920CIZ2-F1
#
_cell.length_a   1.000
_cell.length_b   1.000
_cell.length_c   1.000
_cell.angle_alpha   90.00
_cell.angle_beta   90.00
_cell.angle_gamma   90.00
#
_symmetry.space_group_name_H-M   'P 1'
#
loop_
_entity.id
_entity.type
_entity.pdbx_description
1 polymer ?
#
loop_
_entity_poly.entity_id
_entity_poly.type
_entity_poly.pdbx_seq_one_letter_code
_entity_poly.pdbx_strand_id
1 'polypeptide(L)'
;MRIRIITDKGVKLPDPNIYLHVYREEQRIQIAEIHIEGAHVNRGYGSIVMSEILKLAYQLGSIRFIDNWISGVDLGHIDRSAHFYRKFGFDVELNEGSGKILWLNEVLGATREEYSL
;
A
#
# COMPACT_ATOMS: atom_id res chain seq x y z
N MET A 1 3.13 -10.32 3.30
CA MET A 1 1.75 -10.79 3.52
C MET A 1 1.27 -11.52 2.26
N ARG A 2 0.45 -12.56 2.40
CA ARG A 2 -0.09 -13.33 1.26
C ARG A 2 -1.58 -13.55 1.47
N ILE A 3 -2.37 -13.38 0.42
CA ILE A 3 -3.80 -13.72 0.43
C ILE A 3 -3.99 -15.00 -0.38
N ARG A 4 -4.72 -15.97 0.17
CA ARG A 4 -5.17 -17.15 -0.56
C ARG A 4 -6.66 -17.06 -0.82
N ILE A 5 -7.06 -17.27 -2.07
CA ILE A 5 -8.46 -17.21 -2.49
C ILE A 5 -8.97 -18.64 -2.68
N ILE A 6 -9.90 -19.03 -1.81
CA ILE A 6 -10.52 -20.37 -1.81
C ILE A 6 -11.99 -20.20 -2.17
N THR A 7 -12.43 -20.95 -3.19
CA THR A 7 -13.83 -20.98 -3.65
C THR A 7 -14.36 -22.41 -3.59
N ASP A 8 -15.66 -22.58 -3.79
CA ASP A 8 -16.30 -23.89 -4.04
C ASP A 8 -15.66 -24.65 -5.22
N LYS A 9 -15.09 -23.91 -6.19
CA LYS A 9 -14.34 -24.43 -7.34
C LYS A 9 -12.84 -24.65 -7.04
N GLY A 10 -12.45 -24.65 -5.77
CA GLY A 10 -11.06 -24.83 -5.32
C GLY A 10 -10.28 -23.52 -5.18
N VAL A 11 -8.95 -23.66 -5.07
CA VAL A 11 -8.01 -22.54 -4.90
C VAL A 11 -7.84 -21.80 -6.22
N LYS A 12 -7.93 -20.47 -6.19
CA LYS A 12 -7.63 -19.61 -7.32
C LYS A 12 -6.19 -19.12 -7.22
N LEU A 13 -5.40 -19.43 -8.25
CA LEU A 13 -4.00 -19.02 -8.39
C LEU A 13 -3.85 -18.04 -9.55
N PRO A 14 -2.81 -17.18 -9.53
CA PRO A 14 -1.81 -17.05 -8.46
C PRO A 14 -2.35 -16.30 -7.25
N ASP A 15 -1.78 -16.59 -6.07
CA ASP A 15 -2.14 -15.89 -4.84
C ASP A 15 -1.63 -14.44 -4.92
N PRO A 16 -2.46 -13.43 -4.58
CA PRO A 16 -1.99 -12.09 -4.33
C PRO A 16 -0.89 -12.03 -3.27
N ASN A 17 0.22 -11.33 -3.58
CA ASN A 17 1.37 -11.21 -2.70
C ASN A 17 1.69 -9.75 -2.42
N ILE A 18 2.15 -9.50 -1.20
CA ILE A 18 2.44 -8.15 -0.71
C ILE A 18 3.74 -8.18 0.06
N TYR A 19 4.66 -7.32 -0.33
CA TYR A 19 5.96 -7.17 0.29
C TYR A 19 6.01 -5.84 1.03
N LEU A 20 6.34 -5.91 2.32
CA LEU A 20 6.44 -4.75 3.20
C LEU A 20 7.83 -4.77 3.85
N HIS A 21 8.46 -3.60 3.95
CA HIS A 21 9.59 -3.38 4.85
C HIS A 21 9.11 -2.63 6.08
N VAL A 22 9.52 -3.07 7.27
CA VAL A 22 9.15 -2.43 8.53
C VAL A 22 10.42 -1.89 9.18
N TYR A 23 10.52 -0.57 9.22
CA TYR A 23 11.64 0.17 9.79
C TYR A 23 11.20 0.70 11.16
N ARG A 24 11.53 -0.03 12.23
CA ARG A 24 11.05 0.28 13.58
C ARG A 24 11.63 1.59 14.13
N GLU A 25 12.91 1.84 13.87
CA GLU A 25 13.61 3.06 14.31
C GLU A 25 13.04 4.31 13.61
N GLU A 26 12.75 4.19 12.31
CA GLU A 26 12.10 5.22 11.49
C GLU A 26 10.57 5.28 11.70
N GLN A 27 10.02 4.39 12.54
CA GLN A 27 8.58 4.31 12.78
C GLN A 27 7.76 4.19 11.49
N ARG A 28 8.26 3.41 10.52
CA ARG A 28 7.80 3.44 9.14
C ARG A 28 7.54 2.05 8.58
N ILE A 29 6.50 1.93 7.75
CA ILE A 29 6.30 0.80 6.86
C ILE A 29 6.46 1.27 5.42
N GLN A 30 7.30 0.61 4.64
CA GLN A 30 7.33 0.79 3.20
C GLN A 30 6.57 -0.34 2.53
N ILE A 31 5.63 -0.02 1.65
CA ILE A 31 4.99 -0.99 0.76
C ILE A 31 5.93 -1.18 -0.42
N ALA A 32 6.69 -2.27 -0.47
CA ALA A 32 7.61 -2.52 -1.58
C ALA A 32 6.87 -2.95 -2.85
N GLU A 33 5.85 -3.81 -2.70
CA GLU A 33 5.07 -4.31 -3.82
C GLU A 33 3.70 -4.80 -3.35
N ILE A 34 2.66 -4.50 -4.16
CA ILE A 34 1.35 -5.15 -4.09
C ILE A 34 1.13 -5.83 -5.44
N HIS A 35 1.27 -7.14 -5.47
CA HIS A 35 1.13 -7.93 -6.68
C HIS A 35 -0.24 -8.61 -6.74
N ILE A 36 -1.12 -8.09 -7.58
CA ILE A 36 -2.44 -8.64 -7.89
C ILE A 36 -2.60 -8.64 -9.41
N GLU A 37 -2.75 -9.81 -10.01
CA GLU A 37 -2.78 -9.95 -11.46
C GLU A 37 -3.96 -10.78 -11.97
N GLY A 38 -4.16 -10.73 -13.29
CA GLY A 38 -5.15 -11.51 -14.01
C GLY A 38 -6.58 -11.36 -13.47
N ALA A 39 -7.24 -12.49 -13.24
CA ALA A 39 -8.64 -12.54 -12.79
C ALA A 39 -8.88 -11.96 -11.38
N HIS A 40 -7.81 -11.64 -10.64
CA HIS A 40 -7.87 -11.08 -9.30
C HIS A 40 -7.94 -9.54 -9.29
N VAL A 41 -7.58 -8.88 -10.39
CA VAL A 41 -7.68 -7.41 -10.52
C VAL A 41 -9.13 -6.95 -10.41
N ASN A 42 -9.37 -5.81 -9.77
CA ASN A 42 -10.69 -5.20 -9.59
C ASN A 42 -11.74 -6.07 -8.86
N ARG A 43 -11.29 -7.05 -8.05
CA ARG A 43 -12.17 -7.88 -7.20
C ARG A 43 -12.20 -7.47 -5.74
N GLY A 44 -11.61 -6.32 -5.40
CA GLY A 44 -11.54 -5.80 -4.03
C GLY A 44 -10.36 -6.31 -3.19
N TYR A 45 -9.56 -7.27 -3.68
CA TYR A 45 -8.43 -7.82 -2.91
C TYR A 45 -7.39 -6.77 -2.52
N GLY A 46 -7.11 -5.78 -3.38
CA GLY A 46 -6.23 -4.66 -3.02
C GLY A 46 -6.77 -3.84 -1.84
N SER A 47 -8.09 -3.64 -1.77
CA SER A 47 -8.72 -2.94 -0.64
C SER A 47 -8.64 -3.74 0.66
N ILE A 48 -8.79 -5.07 0.59
CA ILE A 48 -8.59 -5.96 1.74
C ILE A 48 -7.15 -5.85 2.24
N VAL A 49 -6.17 -6.02 1.34
CA VAL A 49 -4.74 -5.83 1.63
C VAL A 49 -4.49 -4.51 2.36
N MET A 50 -4.95 -3.41 1.77
CA MET A 50 -4.63 -2.08 2.31
C MET A 50 -5.25 -1.89 3.70
N SER A 51 -6.46 -2.41 3.91
CA SER A 51 -7.10 -2.37 5.23
C SER A 51 -6.28 -3.12 6.28
N GLU A 52 -5.70 -4.28 5.93
CA GLU A 52 -4.83 -5.03 6.82
C GLU A 52 -3.48 -4.34 7.05
N ILE A 53 -2.92 -3.65 6.05
CA ILE A 53 -1.70 -2.84 6.21
C ILE A 53 -1.94 -1.70 7.22
N LEU A 54 -3.05 -0.97 7.09
CA LEU A 54 -3.40 0.10 8.03
C LEU A 54 -3.62 -0.45 9.45
N LYS A 55 -4.35 -1.57 9.58
CA LYS A 55 -4.52 -2.26 10.87
C LYS A 55 -3.18 -2.67 11.47
N LEU A 56 -2.26 -3.21 10.67
CA LEU A 56 -0.92 -3.58 11.13
C LEU A 56 -0.16 -2.38 11.70
N ALA A 57 -0.23 -1.21 11.04
CA ALA A 57 0.39 0.01 11.56
C ALA A 57 -0.16 0.40 12.93
N TYR A 58 -1.49 0.35 13.11
CA TYR A 58 -2.12 0.60 14.41
C TYR A 58 -1.75 -0.45 15.47
N GLN A 59 -1.71 -1.74 15.10
CA GLN A 59 -1.36 -2.83 16.01
C GLN A 59 0.09 -2.76 16.49
N LEU A 60 1.01 -2.33 15.63
CA LEU A 60 2.41 -2.11 16.01
C LEU A 60 2.56 -0.90 16.96
N GLY A 61 1.60 0.03 16.95
CA GLY A 61 1.48 1.15 17.90
C GLY A 61 2.51 2.26 17.75
N SER A 62 3.68 1.98 17.17
CA SER A 62 4.76 2.94 16.99
C SER A 62 4.90 3.45 15.55
N ILE A 63 4.10 2.94 14.60
CA ILE A 63 4.23 3.29 13.17
C ILE A 63 3.54 4.62 12.89
N ARG A 64 4.33 5.61 12.52
CA ARG A 64 3.91 6.98 12.19
C ARG A 64 3.68 7.19 10.70
N PHE A 65 4.38 6.43 9.86
CA PHE A 65 4.40 6.66 8.40
C PHE A 65 4.22 5.36 7.62
N ILE A 66 3.50 5.44 6.50
CA ILE A 66 3.51 4.40 5.47
C ILE A 66 3.80 5.03 4.11
N ASP A 67 4.77 4.52 3.37
CA ASP A 67 5.17 5.07 2.07
C ASP A 67 5.35 4.02 0.97
N ASN A 68 5.47 4.49 -0.26
CA ASN A 68 5.87 3.72 -1.43
C ASN A 68 6.32 4.64 -2.57
N TRP A 69 7.11 4.09 -3.49
CA TRP A 69 7.38 4.64 -4.81
C TRP A 69 6.47 4.01 -5.87
N ILE A 70 5.85 4.87 -6.68
CA ILE A 70 5.13 4.47 -7.88
C ILE A 70 6.12 4.56 -9.05
N SER A 71 6.49 3.43 -9.65
CA SER A 71 7.29 3.42 -10.87
C SER A 71 6.47 3.96 -12.04
N GLY A 72 7.01 4.86 -12.85
CA GLY A 72 6.35 5.32 -14.07
C GLY A 72 6.58 4.43 -15.29
N VAL A 73 7.11 3.22 -15.12
CA VAL A 73 7.07 2.20 -16.20
C VAL A 73 5.62 1.82 -16.55
N ASP A 74 4.66 2.12 -15.66
CA ASP A 74 3.21 1.91 -15.82
C ASP A 74 2.41 3.22 -15.99
N LEU A 75 2.81 4.12 -16.92
CA LEU A 75 2.08 5.38 -17.18
C LEU A 75 0.57 5.17 -17.45
N GLY A 76 0.18 4.05 -18.06
CA GLY A 76 -1.23 3.70 -18.31
C GLY A 76 -2.03 3.31 -17.06
N HIS A 77 -1.39 3.19 -15.90
CA HIS A 77 -2.03 2.78 -14.64
C HIS A 77 -1.79 3.76 -13.49
N ILE A 78 -1.05 4.85 -13.71
CA ILE A 78 -0.68 5.80 -12.65
C ILE A 78 -1.93 6.43 -12.01
N ASP A 79 -2.95 6.77 -12.80
CA ASP A 79 -4.21 7.33 -12.30
C ASP A 79 -5.00 6.33 -11.46
N ARG A 80 -5.03 5.05 -11.89
CA ARG A 80 -5.71 3.99 -11.13
C ARG A 80 -5.01 3.75 -9.79
N SER A 81 -3.68 3.70 -9.79
CA SER A 81 -2.88 3.55 -8.58
C SER A 81 -3.06 4.75 -7.65
N ALA A 82 -2.97 5.97 -8.18
CA ALA A 82 -3.20 7.20 -7.41
C ALA A 82 -4.60 7.24 -6.79
N HIS A 83 -5.64 6.94 -7.57
CA HIS A 83 -7.01 6.85 -7.07
C HIS A 83 -7.15 5.77 -6.00
N PHE A 84 -6.52 4.60 -6.19
CA PHE A 84 -6.51 3.52 -5.21
C PHE A 84 -5.89 3.96 -3.88
N TYR A 85 -4.71 4.60 -3.90
CA TYR A 85 -4.05 5.05 -2.67
C TYR A 85 -4.78 6.20 -1.99
N ARG A 86 -5.25 7.20 -2.75
CA ARG A 86 -6.05 8.33 -2.21
C ARG A 86 -7.32 7.86 -1.50
N LYS A 87 -7.98 6.80 -2.00
CA LYS A 87 -9.13 6.18 -1.33
C LYS A 87 -8.84 5.76 0.12
N PHE A 88 -7.59 5.45 0.46
CA PHE A 88 -7.15 5.05 1.79
C PHE A 88 -6.47 6.19 2.58
N GLY A 89 -6.60 7.44 2.13
CA GLY A 89 -6.04 8.61 2.81
C GLY A 89 -4.55 8.80 2.60
N PHE A 90 -3.96 8.19 1.58
CA PHE A 90 -2.59 8.51 1.19
C PHE A 90 -2.56 9.81 0.38
N ASP A 91 -1.61 10.67 0.72
CA ASP A 91 -1.15 11.71 -0.18
C ASP A 91 -0.41 11.06 -1.33
N VAL A 92 -0.70 11.50 -2.56
CA VAL A 92 -0.09 10.96 -3.78
C VAL A 92 0.47 12.10 -4.59
N GLU A 93 1.79 12.06 -4.76
CA GLU A 93 2.55 12.99 -5.59
C GLU A 93 3.02 12.29 -6.84
N LEU A 94 2.65 12.83 -7.99
CA LEU A 94 3.04 12.29 -9.29
C LEU A 94 4.03 13.27 -9.92
N ASN A 95 5.12 12.74 -10.46
CA ASN A 95 6.13 13.45 -11.23
C ASN A 95 6.24 12.80 -12.63
N GLU A 96 6.98 13.42 -13.54
CA GLU A 96 7.23 12.83 -14.86
C GLU A 96 7.86 11.44 -14.72
N GLY A 97 7.09 10.40 -15.05
CA GLY A 97 7.56 9.01 -15.02
C GLY A 97 7.77 8.42 -13.62
N SER A 98 7.21 8.99 -12.56
CA SER A 98 7.22 8.36 -11.23
C SER A 98 6.16 8.96 -10.29
N GLY A 99 5.98 8.37 -9.12
CA GLY A 99 5.22 8.98 -8.04
C GLY A 99 5.68 8.50 -6.68
N LYS A 100 5.16 9.15 -5.66
CA LYS A 100 5.34 8.78 -4.25
C LYS A 100 3.99 8.79 -3.58
N ILE A 101 3.83 7.93 -2.60
CA ILE A 101 2.69 7.99 -1.68
C ILE A 101 3.20 8.13 -0.26
N LEU A 102 2.43 8.84 0.56
CA LEU A 102 2.67 8.97 1.98
C LEU A 102 1.34 8.91 2.72
N TRP A 103 1.27 8.08 3.74
CA TRP A 103 0.19 8.07 4.72
C TRP A 103 0.75 8.46 6.07
N LEU A 104 0.06 9.38 6.73
CA LEU A 104 0.41 9.92 8.04
C LEU A 104 -0.53 9.32 9.09
N ASN A 105 0.05 8.79 10.16
CA ASN A 105 -0.73 8.36 11.30
C ASN A 105 -1.14 9.55 12.16
N GLU A 106 -2.30 10.13 11.85
CA GLU A 106 -2.85 11.29 12.59
C GLU A 106 -3.08 10.99 14.08
N VAL A 107 -3.36 9.73 14.45
CA VAL A 107 -3.55 9.32 15.86
C VAL A 107 -2.25 9.51 16.66
N LEU A 108 -1.10 9.36 16.00
CA LEU A 108 0.22 9.59 16.60
C LEU A 108 0.75 11.01 16.33
N GLY A 109 -0.10 11.91 15.81
CA GLY A 109 0.29 13.27 15.45
C GLY A 109 1.42 13.32 14.42
N ALA A 110 1.49 12.34 13.51
CA ALA A 110 2.50 12.33 12.46
C ALA A 110 2.29 13.49 11.48
N THR A 111 3.34 14.23 11.20
CA THR A 111 3.33 15.36 10.26
C THR A 111 4.25 15.10 9.08
N ARG A 112 4.06 15.85 8.00
CA ARG A 112 4.82 15.70 6.77
C ARG A 112 6.26 16.20 6.91
N GLU A 113 6.45 17.22 7.73
CA GLU A 113 7.74 17.81 8.06
C GLU A 113 8.65 16.79 8.74
N GLU A 114 8.11 15.97 9.65
CA GLU A 114 8.85 14.94 10.37
C GLU A 114 9.31 13.77 9.49
N TYR A 115 8.59 13.48 8.41
CA TYR A 115 8.99 12.45 7.44
C TYR A 115 10.12 12.92 6.52
N SER A 116 10.29 14.24 6.36
CA SER A 116 11.24 14.84 5.41
C SER A 116 12.61 15.14 6.04
N LEU A 117 12.82 14.78 7.32
CA LEU A 117 14.07 14.88 8.08
C LEU A 117 14.78 13.52 8.12
#